data_AF-A0A244EDP7-F1
#
_entry.id   AF-A0A244EDP7-F1
#
_cell.length_a   1.000
_cell.length_b   1.000
_cell.length_c   1.000
_cell.angle_alpha   90.00
_cell.angle_beta   90.00
_cell.angle_gamma   90.00
#
_symmetry.space_group_name_H-M   'P 1'
#
loop_
_entity.id
_entity.type
_entity.pdbx_description
1 polymer ?
#
loop_
_entity_poly.entity_id
_entity_poly.type
_entity_poly.pdbx_seq_one_letter_code
_entity_poly.pdbx_strand_id
1 'polypeptide(L)'
;MKPLVEIQRVGPNAFTYRISAFVAGAEEAGDSGTFDSLAHCLFDAGASLGNYFSSVELNVDGLFVGAYAVDALCRHSKRVAQRILQHYQPA
;
A
#
# COMPACT_ATOMS: atom_id res chain seq x y z
N MET A 1 13.77 -7.74 -6.88
CA MET A 1 13.36 -6.32 -6.75
C MET A 1 12.04 -6.28 -6.00
N LYS A 2 11.81 -5.26 -5.17
CA LYS A 2 10.54 -5.08 -4.44
C LYS A 2 9.83 -3.84 -5.01
N PRO A 3 8.54 -3.91 -5.35
CA PRO A 3 7.79 -2.74 -5.74
C PRO A 3 7.53 -1.88 -4.50
N LEU A 4 7.44 -0.57 -4.70
CA LEU A 4 7.03 0.38 -3.69
C LEU A 4 5.53 0.64 -3.85
N VAL A 5 4.77 0.49 -2.77
CA VAL A 5 3.37 0.87 -2.65
C VAL A 5 3.31 2.16 -1.84
N GLU A 6 2.85 3.23 -2.46
CA GLU A 6 2.66 4.53 -1.83
C GLU A 6 1.17 4.74 -1.57
N ILE A 7 0.77 4.71 -0.31
CA ILE A 7 -0.60 4.97 0.11
C ILE A 7 -0.72 6.45 0.47
N GLN A 8 -1.75 7.10 -0.04
CA GLN A 8 -2.08 8.49 0.28
C GLN A 8 -3.48 8.59 0.86
N ARG A 9 -3.62 9.35 1.93
CA ARG A 9 -4.91 9.75 2.48
C ARG A 9 -5.42 10.99 1.73
N VAL A 10 -6.51 10.83 0.98
CA VAL A 10 -7.18 11.89 0.22
C VAL A 10 -8.41 12.47 0.95
N GLY A 11 -8.77 11.89 2.10
CA GLY A 11 -9.82 12.39 2.99
C GLY A 11 -9.84 11.64 4.33
N PRO A 12 -10.72 12.02 5.28
CA PRO A 12 -10.71 11.45 6.63
C PRO A 12 -10.82 9.92 6.67
N ASN A 13 -11.60 9.36 5.74
CA ASN A 13 -11.78 7.93 5.52
C ASN A 13 -11.62 7.59 4.03
N ALA A 14 -10.71 8.27 3.34
CA ALA A 14 -10.51 8.06 1.90
C ALA A 14 -9.01 7.88 1.61
N PHE A 15 -8.67 6.75 0.99
CA PHE A 15 -7.30 6.33 0.73
C PHE A 15 -7.15 5.92 -0.73
N THR A 16 -6.04 6.29 -1.36
CA THR A 16 -5.62 5.76 -2.67
C THR A 16 -4.22 5.17 -2.52
N TYR A 17 -3.78 4.38 -3.49
CA TYR A 17 -2.39 3.96 -3.60
C TYR A 17 -1.84 4.13 -5.02
N ARG A 18 -0.52 4.25 -5.11
CA ARG A 18 0.25 4.13 -6.33
C ARG A 18 1.28 3.02 -6.20
N ILE A 19 1.47 2.26 -7.26
CA ILE A 19 2.52 1.22 -7.32
C ILE A 19 3.65 1.73 -8.21
N SER A 20 4.82 1.87 -7.59
CA SER A 20 6.07 2.23 -8.23
C SER A 20 6.95 0.98 -8.30
N ALA A 21 6.92 0.26 -9.42
CA ALA A 21 7.90 -0.78 -9.70
C ALA A 21 9.12 -0.14 -10.37
N PHE A 22 10.26 -0.13 -9.69
CA PHE A 22 11.54 0.34 -10.27
C PHE A 22 12.02 -0.59 -11.39
N VAL A 23 11.30 -0.61 -12.51
CA VAL A 23 11.84 -1.05 -13.80
C VAL A 23 12.09 0.25 -14.56
N ALA A 24 13.33 0.46 -15.01
CA ALA A 24 13.65 1.62 -15.84
C ALA A 24 12.74 1.62 -17.08
N GLY A 25 11.73 2.51 -17.09
CA GLY A 25 10.73 2.61 -18.15
C GLY A 25 9.36 1.99 -17.88
N ALA A 26 9.07 1.49 -16.68
CA ALA A 26 7.70 1.16 -16.31
C ALA A 26 6.93 2.45 -15.98
N GLU A 27 5.90 2.73 -16.78
CA GLU A 27 4.94 3.80 -16.50
C GLU A 27 4.30 3.59 -15.12
N GLU A 28 3.90 4.68 -14.47
CA GLU A 28 3.15 4.64 -13.22
C GLU A 28 1.99 3.66 -13.38
N ALA A 29 2.01 2.56 -12.63
CA ALA A 29 1.03 1.52 -12.77
C ALA A 29 -0.29 2.01 -12.15
N GLY A 30 -1.06 2.76 -12.94
CA GLY A 30 -2.46 3.16 -12.74
C GLY A 30 -2.78 3.87 -11.42
N ASP A 31 -3.43 5.03 -11.49
CA ASP A 31 -4.08 5.60 -10.32
C ASP A 31 -5.14 4.58 -9.83
N SER A 32 -4.95 4.05 -8.62
CA SER A 32 -5.90 3.10 -8.05
C SER A 32 -7.18 3.83 -7.63
N GLY A 33 -8.26 3.07 -7.43
CA GLY A 33 -9.51 3.64 -6.94
C GLY A 33 -9.33 4.33 -5.57
N THR A 34 -10.27 5.20 -5.22
CA THR A 34 -10.36 5.70 -3.85
C THR A 34 -11.13 4.69 -2.99
N PHE A 35 -10.53 4.30 -1.87
CA PHE A 35 -11.06 3.34 -0.90
C PHE A 35 -11.51 4.03 0.39
N ASP A 36 -12.57 3.50 1.00
CA ASP A 36 -13.18 3.98 2.24
C ASP A 36 -12.39 3.60 3.52
N SER A 37 -11.39 2.73 3.38
CA SER A 37 -10.55 2.29 4.49
C SER A 37 -9.13 1.95 4.05
N LEU A 38 -8.17 2.19 4.95
CA LEU A 38 -6.77 1.79 4.74
C LEU A 38 -6.65 0.27 4.56
N ALA A 39 -7.49 -0.52 5.24
CA ALA A 39 -7.48 -1.97 5.11
C ALA A 39 -7.92 -2.44 3.71
N HIS A 40 -8.95 -1.82 3.12
CA HIS A 40 -9.36 -2.13 1.74
C HIS A 40 -8.28 -1.70 0.74
N CYS A 41 -7.70 -0.52 0.93
CA CYS A 41 -6.59 -0.03 0.10
C CYS A 41 -5.39 -0.99 0.12
N LEU A 42 -4.96 -1.45 1.30
CA LEU A 42 -3.87 -2.43 1.45
C LEU A 42 -4.20 -3.78 0.82
N PHE A 43 -5.45 -4.24 0.96
CA PHE A 43 -5.90 -5.50 0.37
C PHE A 43 -5.83 -5.44 -1.16
N ASP A 44 -6.36 -4.36 -1.75
CA ASP A 44 -6.37 -4.18 -3.21
C ASP A 44 -4.95 -4.06 -3.78
N ALA A 45 -4.10 -3.24 -3.15
CA ALA A 45 -2.69 -3.15 -3.53
C ALA A 45 -1.96 -4.50 -3.46
N GLY A 46 -2.23 -5.29 -2.41
CA GLY A 46 -1.70 -6.65 -2.27
C GLY A 46 -2.21 -7.59 -3.36
N ALA A 47 -3.50 -7.56 -3.66
CA ALA A 47 -4.12 -8.39 -4.69
C ALA A 47 -3.55 -8.09 -6.09
N SER A 48 -3.34 -6.82 -6.42
CA SER A 48 -2.71 -6.36 -7.66
C SER A 48 -1.27 -6.87 -7.83
N LEU A 49 -0.56 -7.12 -6.73
CA LEU A 49 0.85 -7.54 -6.73
C LEU A 49 1.06 -9.03 -6.50
N GLY A 50 0.05 -9.76 -6.03
CA GLY A 50 0.15 -11.15 -5.55
C GLY A 50 0.69 -12.16 -6.57
N ASN A 51 0.48 -11.91 -7.87
CA ASN A 51 0.96 -12.79 -8.93
C ASN A 51 2.40 -12.50 -9.38
N TYR A 52 2.98 -11.38 -8.93
CA TYR A 52 4.26 -10.87 -9.46
C TYR A 52 5.34 -10.78 -8.37
N PHE A 53 4.96 -10.47 -7.13
CA PHE A 53 5.90 -10.21 -6.05
C PHE A 53 5.49 -10.94 -4.78
N SER A 54 6.48 -11.41 -4.03
CA SER A 54 6.28 -12.00 -2.70
C SER A 54 6.30 -10.96 -1.58
N SER A 55 6.91 -9.79 -1.81
CA SER A 55 7.05 -8.71 -0.83
C SER A 55 7.11 -7.35 -1.51
N VAL A 56 6.60 -6.33 -0.80
CA VAL A 56 6.55 -4.93 -1.23
C VAL A 56 7.12 -4.04 -0.15
N GLU A 57 7.60 -2.88 -0.57
CA GLU A 57 7.89 -1.76 0.31
C GLU A 57 6.64 -0.90 0.45
N LEU A 58 6.36 -0.43 1.67
CA LEU A 58 5.15 0.33 1.96
C LEU A 58 5.50 1.72 2.48
N ASN A 59 4.93 2.73 1.84
CA ASN A 59 4.97 4.12 2.25
C ASN A 59 3.53 4.60 2.47
N VAL A 60 3.29 5.35 3.56
CA VAL A 60 1.98 5.91 3.91
C VAL A 60 2.17 7.39 4.18
N ASP A 61 1.49 8.25 3.41
CA ASP A 61 1.56 9.70 3.51
C ASP A 61 3.01 10.25 3.51
N GLY A 62 3.86 9.65 2.67
CA GLY A 62 5.28 10.01 2.52
C GLY A 62 6.22 9.34 3.54
N LEU A 63 5.68 8.66 4.54
CA LEU A 63 6.46 7.94 5.55
C LEU A 63 6.68 6.47 5.19
N PHE A 64 7.95 6.06 5.15
CA PHE A 64 8.31 4.66 4.97
C PHE A 64 7.94 3.82 6.21
N VAL A 65 6.99 2.90 6.03
CA VAL A 65 6.49 2.01 7.08
C VAL A 65 7.33 0.74 7.18
N GLY A 66 7.85 0.25 6.05
CA GLY A 66 8.67 -0.96 5.99
C GLY A 66 8.28 -1.90 4.86
N ALA A 67 8.97 -3.04 4.79
CA ALA A 67 8.67 -4.09 3.84
C ALA A 67 7.66 -5.11 4.41
N TYR A 68 6.63 -5.42 3.63
CA TYR A 68 5.58 -6.39 3.97
C TYR A 68 5.54 -7.52 2.96
N ALA A 69 5.16 -8.72 3.41
CA ALA A 69 4.81 -9.81 2.48
C ALA A 69 3.49 -9.46 1.79
N VAL A 70 3.39 -9.70 0.47
CA VAL A 70 2.15 -9.45 -0.27
C VAL A 70 0.98 -10.26 0.32
N ASP A 71 1.24 -11.51 0.68
CA ASP A 71 0.25 -12.37 1.34
C ASP A 71 -0.27 -11.77 2.66
N ALA A 72 0.58 -11.06 3.41
CA ALA A 72 0.16 -10.39 4.65
C ALA A 72 -0.75 -9.18 4.37
N LEU A 73 -0.53 -8.46 3.26
CA LEU A 73 -1.44 -7.40 2.83
C LEU A 73 -2.80 -7.97 2.44
N CYS A 74 -2.84 -9.12 1.76
CA CYS A 74 -4.10 -9.75 1.36
C CYS A 74 -4.84 -10.40 2.55
N ARG A 75 -4.16 -11.18 3.40
CA ARG A 75 -4.81 -11.97 4.46
C ARG A 75 -4.98 -11.22 5.78
N HIS A 76 -4.12 -10.23 6.03
CA HIS A 76 -4.04 -9.54 7.32
C HIS A 76 -4.12 -8.02 7.16
N SER A 77 -4.71 -7.52 6.07
CA SER A 77 -4.88 -6.08 5.77
C SER A 77 -5.35 -5.26 6.98
N LYS A 78 -6.39 -5.73 7.69
CA LYS A 78 -6.93 -5.05 8.88
C LYS A 78 -5.89 -4.89 9.99
N ARG A 79 -5.10 -5.93 10.26
CA ARG A 79 -4.06 -5.90 11.30
C ARG A 79 -2.90 -5.01 10.89
N VAL A 80 -2.50 -5.04 9.62
CA VAL A 80 -1.48 -4.15 9.07
C VAL A 80 -1.94 -2.69 9.15
N ALA A 81 -3.18 -2.40 8.73
CA ALA A 81 -3.78 -1.08 8.82
C ALA A 81 -3.81 -0.55 10.26
N GLN A 82 -4.26 -1.37 11.22
CA GLN A 82 -4.26 -1.00 12.63
C GLN A 82 -2.86 -0.67 13.14
N ARG A 83 -1.85 -1.48 12.80
CA ARG A 83 -0.46 -1.22 13.17
C ARG A 83 0.04 0.10 12.59
N ILE A 84 -0.28 0.38 11.33
CA ILE A 84 0.09 1.64 10.68
C ILE A 84 -0.57 2.82 11.40
N LEU A 85 -1.88 2.77 11.61
CA LEU A 85 -2.63 3.85 12.25
C LEU A 85 -2.24 4.08 13.72
N GLN A 86 -1.73 3.06 14.42
CA GLN A 86 -1.25 3.19 15.81
C GLN A 86 0.15 3.81 15.91
N HIS A 87 1.02 3.54 14.94
CA HIS A 87 2.41 3.98 14.99
C HIS A 87 2.70 5.23 14.16
N TYR A 88 1.83 5.55 13.20
CA TYR A 88 2.09 6.56 12.18
C TYR A 88 0.88 7.49 11.99
N GLN A 89 0.38 8.06 13.10
CA GLN A 89 -0.53 9.19 13.00
C GLN A 89 0.28 10.46 12.66
N PRO A 90 -0.07 11.20 11.60
CA PRO A 90 0.45 12.55 11.44
C PRO A 90 0.02 13.39 12.65
N ALA A 91 0.97 14.12 13.23
CA ALA A 91 0.77 15.04 14.35
C ALA A 91 -0.15 16.21 13.99
#